data_AF-A0A2N1PVJ6-F1
#
_entry.id   AF-A0A2N1PVJ6-F1
#
_cell.length_a   1.000
_cell.length_b   1.000
_cell.length_c   1.000
_cell.angle_alpha   90.00
_cell.angle_beta   90.00
_cell.angle_gamma   90.00
#
_symmetry.space_group_name_H-M   'P 1'
#
loop_
_entity.id
_entity.type
_entity.pdbx_description
1 polymer ?
#
loop_
_entity_poly.entity_id
_entity_poly.type
_entity_poly.pdbx_seq_one_letter_code
_entity_poly.pdbx_strand_id
1 'polypeptide(L)'
;MSAWRNFKEGEWMTSVNVRDFMDKNYREYHGDASFLAGPTDASVKLNQLFESYLEKEKELGGVIELDTHVVASITSHGPGYMDANLEKIVGLQTDRPFKRAFHPYGGIQVATKAAEAYGYEVSDDLKRVFTEYRKTHNQGVFDVYN
;
A
#
# COMPACT_ATOMS: atom_id res chain seq x y z
N MET A 1 -17.10 24.41 6.69
CA MET A 1 -15.97 24.85 7.54
C MET A 1 -14.77 25.07 6.63
N SER A 2 -14.00 26.16 6.79
CA SER A 2 -12.74 26.32 6.07
C SER A 2 -11.72 25.34 6.67
N ALA A 3 -11.12 24.48 5.84
CA ALA A 3 -10.10 23.52 6.26
C ALA A 3 -8.83 24.21 6.81
N TRP A 4 -8.68 25.52 6.57
CA TRP A 4 -7.50 26.30 6.96
C TRP A 4 -7.72 27.22 8.16
N ARG A 5 -8.84 27.04 8.87
CA ARG A 5 -9.18 27.86 10.03
C ARG A 5 -8.07 27.81 11.08
N ASN A 6 -7.65 28.97 11.56
CA ASN A 6 -6.63 29.16 12.60
C ASN A 6 -5.19 28.79 12.20
N PHE A 7 -4.93 28.42 10.95
CA PHE A 7 -3.55 28.36 10.46
C PHE A 7 -3.03 29.77 10.18
N LYS A 8 -1.76 30.00 10.48
CA LYS A 8 -1.04 31.21 10.12
C LYS A 8 -0.84 31.27 8.61
N GLU A 9 -1.21 32.40 8.02
CA GLU A 9 -1.10 32.63 6.58
C GLU A 9 0.36 32.64 6.10
N GLY A 10 0.55 32.24 4.84
CA GLY A 10 1.85 32.10 4.22
C GLY A 10 1.79 31.85 2.72
N GLU A 11 2.95 31.69 2.09
CA GLU A 11 3.10 31.34 0.67
C GLU A 11 2.43 30.00 0.33
N TRP A 12 2.28 29.12 1.32
CA TRP A 12 1.57 27.85 1.19
C TRP A 12 0.10 27.98 0.77
N MET A 13 -0.50 29.17 0.92
CA MET A 13 -1.89 29.41 0.52
C MET A 13 -2.04 29.72 -0.97
N THR A 14 -0.97 30.13 -1.64
CA THR A 14 -0.98 30.52 -3.06
C THR A 14 -0.11 29.61 -3.93
N SER A 15 0.69 28.72 -3.33
CA SER A 15 1.54 27.74 -4.00
C SER A 15 1.63 26.44 -3.19
N VAL A 16 2.00 25.34 -3.84
CA VAL A 16 2.26 24.07 -3.13
C VAL A 16 3.57 24.21 -2.35
N ASN A 17 3.48 24.60 -1.08
CA ASN A 17 4.62 24.81 -0.20
C ASN A 17 4.36 24.23 1.21
N VAL A 18 4.50 22.90 1.33
CA VAL A 18 4.32 22.19 2.61
C VAL A 18 5.31 22.66 3.68
N ARG A 19 6.51 23.09 3.27
CA ARG A 19 7.53 23.60 4.18
C ARG A 19 7.09 24.90 4.85
N ASP A 20 6.64 25.90 4.09
CA ASP A 20 6.14 27.16 4.64
C ASP A 20 4.93 26.94 5.56
N PHE A 21 4.02 26.02 5.21
CA PHE A 21 2.94 25.61 6.09
C PHE A 21 3.45 25.08 7.43
N MET A 22 4.39 24.12 7.39
CA MET A 22 4.98 23.54 8.59
C MET A 22 5.66 24.60 9.43
N ASP A 23 6.63 25.34 8.89
CA ASP A 23 7.45 26.33 9.59
C ASP A 23 6.59 27.36 10.34
N LYS A 24 5.44 27.75 9.76
CA LYS A 24 4.51 28.71 10.38
C LYS A 24 3.61 28.09 11.45
N ASN A 25 3.19 26.84 11.28
CA ASN A 25 2.07 26.26 12.04
C ASN A 25 2.45 25.15 13.03
N TYR A 26 3.66 24.58 12.93
CA TYR A 26 4.10 23.60 13.91
C TYR A 26 4.34 24.24 15.28
N ARG A 27 4.14 23.46 16.33
CA ARG A 27 4.52 23.83 17.70
C ARG A 27 5.55 22.83 18.17
N GLU A 28 6.77 23.31 18.36
CA GLU A 28 7.83 22.48 18.94
C GLU A 28 7.42 22.07 20.37
N TYR A 29 7.68 20.81 20.71
CA TYR A 29 7.37 20.23 22.00
C TYR A 29 8.66 19.75 22.67
N HIS A 30 9.05 20.40 23.77
CA HIS A 30 10.25 20.11 24.55
C HIS A 30 9.94 19.38 25.88
N GLY A 31 8.70 18.92 26.05
CA GLY A 31 8.28 18.17 27.25
C GLY A 31 8.67 16.70 27.18
N ASP A 32 8.10 15.89 28.08
CA ASP A 32 8.37 14.46 28.17
C ASP A 32 7.19 13.59 27.67
N ALA A 33 7.24 12.28 27.93
CA ALA A 33 6.24 11.32 27.48
C ALA A 33 4.98 11.25 28.38
N SER A 34 4.86 12.09 29.42
CA SER A 34 3.77 11.97 30.39
C SER A 34 2.38 12.24 29.80
N PHE A 35 2.30 12.92 28.65
CA PHE A 35 1.04 13.19 27.95
C PHE A 35 0.56 12.03 27.06
N LEU A 36 1.39 11.01 26.85
CA LEU A 36 1.04 9.89 25.96
C LEU A 36 -0.15 9.11 26.52
N ALA A 37 -1.13 8.87 25.64
CA ALA A 37 -2.25 7.98 25.93
C ALA A 37 -1.92 6.54 25.49
N GLY A 38 -2.45 5.57 26.21
CA GLY A 38 -2.38 4.15 25.84
C GLY A 38 -3.25 3.81 24.62
N PRO A 39 -3.15 2.56 24.12
CA PRO A 39 -3.98 2.12 23.00
C PRO A 39 -5.46 2.06 23.38
N THR A 40 -6.32 2.26 22.38
CA THR A 40 -7.76 2.01 22.54
C THR A 40 -8.07 0.52 22.40
N ASP A 41 -9.21 0.06 22.91
CA ASP A 41 -9.66 -1.33 22.72
C ASP A 41 -9.76 -1.73 21.24
N ALA A 42 -10.18 -0.79 20.38
CA ALA A 42 -10.22 -1.00 18.93
C ALA A 42 -8.80 -1.22 18.37
N SER A 43 -7.82 -0.42 18.80
CA SER A 43 -6.42 -0.57 18.41
C SER A 43 -5.84 -1.92 18.86
N VAL A 44 -6.13 -2.34 20.09
CA VAL A 44 -5.69 -3.65 20.61
C VAL A 44 -6.27 -4.80 19.78
N LYS A 45 -7.57 -4.76 19.49
CA LYS A 45 -8.24 -5.77 18.65
C LYS A 45 -7.68 -5.81 17.23
N LEU A 46 -7.48 -4.65 16.59
CA LEU A 46 -6.89 -4.57 15.26
C LEU A 46 -5.45 -5.11 15.24
N ASN A 47 -4.67 -4.84 16.28
CA ASN A 47 -3.31 -5.39 16.40
C ASN A 47 -3.31 -6.91 16.54
N GLN A 48 -4.25 -7.48 17.31
CA GLN A 48 -4.41 -8.94 17.42
C GLN A 48 -4.80 -9.57 16.06
N LEU A 49 -5.68 -8.92 15.29
CA LEU A 49 -6.00 -9.37 13.93
C LEU A 49 -4.76 -9.34 13.03
N PHE A 50 -3.99 -8.25 13.08
CA PHE A 50 -2.73 -8.12 12.34
C PHE A 50 -1.73 -9.23 12.69
N GLU A 51 -1.53 -9.51 13.98
CA GLU A 51 -0.68 -10.61 14.44
C GLU A 51 -1.17 -11.98 13.93
N SER A 52 -2.47 -12.23 13.93
CA SER A 52 -3.04 -13.48 13.40
C SER A 52 -2.80 -13.66 11.91
N TYR A 53 -2.81 -12.57 11.13
CA TYR A 53 -2.44 -12.62 9.71
C TYR A 53 -0.95 -12.90 9.52
N LEU A 54 -0.06 -12.32 10.34
CA LEU A 54 1.37 -12.64 10.26
C LEU A 54 1.66 -14.10 10.58
N GLU A 55 1.00 -14.66 11.59
CA GLU A 55 1.08 -16.09 11.89
C GLU A 55 0.61 -16.92 10.70
N LYS A 56 -0.52 -16.53 10.09
CA LYS A 56 -1.05 -17.22 8.92
C LYS A 56 -0.12 -17.16 7.72
N GLU A 57 0.47 -16.00 7.44
CA GLU A 57 1.44 -15.82 6.34
C GLU A 57 2.64 -16.74 6.55
N LYS A 58 3.15 -16.83 7.79
CA LYS A 58 4.26 -17.71 8.15
C LYS A 58 3.91 -19.20 7.97
N GLU A 59 2.72 -19.63 8.40
CA GLU A 59 2.24 -21.01 8.22
C GLU A 59 2.15 -21.40 6.73
N LEU A 60 1.77 -20.46 5.88
CA LEU A 60 1.64 -20.66 4.43
C LEU A 60 2.97 -20.50 3.68
N GLY A 61 4.08 -20.30 4.37
CA GLY A 61 5.40 -20.15 3.74
C GLY A 61 5.64 -18.79 3.09
N GLY A 62 4.84 -17.77 3.43
CA GLY A 62 5.14 -16.38 3.14
C GLY A 62 4.12 -15.61 2.30
N VAL A 63 3.08 -16.23 1.74
CA VAL A 63 2.01 -15.53 1.00
C VAL A 63 0.66 -16.12 1.37
N ILE A 64 -0.27 -15.27 1.81
CA ILE A 64 -1.65 -15.70 2.11
C ILE A 64 -2.48 -15.82 0.84
N GLU A 65 -2.45 -14.77 0.02
CA GLU A 65 -3.19 -14.68 -1.24
C GLU A 65 -2.42 -13.76 -2.19
N LEU A 66 -2.51 -14.01 -3.49
CA LEU A 66 -1.89 -13.19 -4.53
C LEU A 66 -2.85 -13.03 -5.70
N ASP A 67 -2.93 -11.83 -6.28
CA ASP A 67 -3.73 -11.60 -7.48
C ASP A 67 -3.15 -12.32 -8.70
N THR A 68 -3.96 -13.16 -9.33
CA THR A 68 -3.58 -13.88 -10.55
C THR A 68 -4.30 -13.35 -11.80
N HIS A 69 -5.31 -12.48 -11.62
CA HIS A 69 -6.17 -11.95 -12.68
C HIS A 69 -6.29 -10.42 -12.69
N VAL A 70 -5.84 -9.73 -11.64
CA VAL A 70 -5.95 -8.27 -11.49
C VAL A 70 -4.58 -7.63 -11.53
N VAL A 71 -4.39 -6.69 -12.46
CA VAL A 71 -3.17 -5.86 -12.52
C VAL A 71 -3.33 -4.70 -11.55
N ALA A 72 -2.36 -4.54 -10.66
CA ALA A 72 -2.36 -3.47 -9.69
C ALA A 72 -2.21 -2.08 -10.34
N SER A 73 -3.12 -1.18 -9.98
CA SER A 73 -3.11 0.25 -10.31
C SER A 73 -3.78 1.02 -9.15
N ILE A 74 -3.88 2.35 -9.26
CA ILE A 74 -4.47 3.18 -8.21
C ILE A 74 -5.94 2.80 -7.91
N THR A 75 -6.69 2.33 -8.91
CA THR A 75 -8.14 2.08 -8.81
C THR A 75 -8.55 0.65 -9.20
N SER A 76 -7.60 -0.29 -9.26
CA SER A 76 -7.88 -1.67 -9.71
C SER A 76 -8.64 -2.51 -8.68
N HIS A 77 -8.52 -2.17 -7.40
CA HIS A 77 -9.06 -2.95 -6.30
C HIS A 77 -10.22 -2.22 -5.63
N GLY A 78 -11.17 -2.99 -5.11
CA GLY A 78 -12.18 -2.47 -4.19
C GLY A 78 -11.59 -2.12 -2.82
N PRO A 79 -12.37 -1.49 -1.95
CA PRO A 79 -11.93 -1.23 -0.58
C PRO A 79 -11.72 -2.53 0.19
N GLY A 80 -10.63 -2.62 0.94
CA GLY A 80 -10.30 -3.72 1.84
C GLY A 80 -10.21 -3.24 3.29
N TYR A 81 -10.53 -4.13 4.23
CA TYR A 81 -10.58 -3.86 5.68
C TYR A 81 -10.10 -5.06 6.47
N MET A 82 -9.50 -4.82 7.64
CA MET A 82 -9.32 -5.88 8.65
C MET A 82 -10.60 -6.02 9.49
N ASP A 83 -11.17 -4.87 9.91
CA ASP A 83 -12.49 -4.76 10.52
C ASP A 83 -13.00 -3.33 10.34
N ALA A 84 -13.89 -3.15 9.36
CA ALA A 84 -14.41 -1.85 8.95
C ALA A 84 -15.12 -1.09 10.08
N ASN A 85 -15.56 -1.76 11.16
CA ASN A 85 -16.22 -1.12 12.29
C ASN A 85 -15.25 -0.55 13.32
N LEU A 86 -14.00 -1.03 13.33
CA LEU A 86 -12.98 -0.64 14.31
C LEU A 86 -12.01 0.41 13.76
N GLU A 87 -11.75 0.39 12.46
CA GLU A 87 -10.75 1.22 11.81
C GLU A 87 -11.13 2.72 11.80
N LYS A 88 -10.21 3.58 12.27
CA LYS A 88 -10.33 5.05 12.17
C LYS A 88 -9.62 5.61 10.95
N ILE A 89 -8.51 4.98 10.59
CA ILE A 89 -7.76 5.23 9.36
C ILE A 89 -7.86 3.95 8.55
N VAL A 90 -8.23 4.09 7.28
CA VAL A 90 -8.54 2.96 6.38
C VAL A 90 -7.61 2.98 5.18
N GLY A 91 -7.50 1.84 4.52
CA GLY A 91 -6.77 1.69 3.26
C GLY A 91 -5.85 0.49 3.30
N LEU A 92 -6.09 -0.44 2.38
CA LEU A 92 -5.22 -1.58 2.09
C LEU A 92 -4.79 -1.52 0.62
N GLN A 93 -3.71 -2.23 0.29
CA GLN A 93 -3.20 -2.27 -1.08
C GLN A 93 -4.14 -3.02 -2.05
N THR A 94 -4.89 -3.98 -1.53
CA THR A 94 -5.86 -4.80 -2.27
C THR A 94 -7.19 -4.83 -1.51
N ASP A 95 -8.14 -5.62 -2.00
CA ASP A 95 -9.47 -5.81 -1.42
C ASP A 95 -9.48 -6.67 -0.13
N ARG A 96 -8.33 -7.25 0.27
CA ARG A 96 -8.22 -8.10 1.46
C ARG A 96 -6.93 -7.86 2.25
N PRO A 97 -6.92 -8.05 3.57
CA PRO A 97 -5.69 -8.03 4.36
C PRO A 97 -4.67 -9.04 3.84
N PHE A 98 -3.40 -8.61 3.74
CA PHE A 98 -2.25 -9.46 3.38
C PHE A 98 -2.31 -10.14 1.99
N LYS A 99 -3.32 -9.83 1.17
CA LYS A 99 -3.34 -10.25 -0.23
C LYS A 99 -2.37 -9.38 -1.04
N ARG A 100 -1.42 -10.01 -1.73
CA ARG A 100 -0.40 -9.35 -2.55
C ARG A 100 -0.95 -9.02 -3.93
N ALA A 101 -0.77 -7.76 -4.34
CA ALA A 101 -1.18 -7.30 -5.67
C ALA A 101 -0.16 -7.73 -6.74
N PHE A 102 -0.63 -7.90 -7.98
CA PHE A 102 0.23 -8.25 -9.11
C PHE A 102 0.76 -7.00 -9.83
N HIS A 103 2.08 -6.78 -9.81
CA HIS A 103 2.74 -5.60 -10.39
C HIS A 103 3.62 -5.96 -11.62
N PRO A 104 3.03 -6.18 -12.81
CA PRO A 104 3.76 -6.66 -13.99
C PRO A 104 4.55 -5.59 -14.76
N TYR A 105 4.31 -4.29 -14.54
CA TYR A 105 4.98 -3.22 -15.30
C TYR A 105 6.52 -3.24 -15.18
N GLY A 106 7.04 -3.73 -14.06
CA GLY A 106 8.46 -3.92 -13.84
C GLY A 106 9.06 -5.05 -14.69
N GLY A 107 8.29 -6.12 -14.95
CA GLY A 107 8.73 -7.29 -15.70
C GLY A 107 7.77 -8.48 -15.54
N ILE A 108 7.13 -8.90 -16.63
CA ILE A 108 6.10 -9.96 -16.59
C ILE A 108 6.67 -11.33 -16.22
N GLN A 109 7.88 -11.65 -16.70
CA GLN A 109 8.53 -12.93 -16.36
C GLN A 109 8.91 -13.00 -14.88
N VAL A 110 9.44 -11.91 -14.32
CA VAL A 110 9.79 -11.84 -12.90
C VAL A 110 8.55 -11.94 -12.03
N ALA A 111 7.49 -11.20 -12.37
CA ALA A 111 6.24 -11.24 -11.63
C ALA A 111 5.57 -12.63 -11.69
N THR A 112 5.60 -13.30 -12.85
CA THR A 112 5.04 -14.65 -13.03
C THR A 112 5.82 -15.68 -12.22
N LYS A 113 7.16 -15.70 -12.32
CA LYS A 113 8.00 -16.61 -11.53
C LYS A 113 7.84 -16.41 -10.02
N ALA A 114 7.65 -15.16 -9.58
CA ALA A 114 7.40 -14.86 -8.18
C ALA A 114 6.07 -15.47 -7.70
N ALA A 115 5.00 -15.39 -8.51
CA ALA A 115 3.73 -16.03 -8.20
C ALA A 115 3.87 -17.57 -8.15
N GLU A 116 4.55 -18.16 -9.14
CA GLU A 116 4.78 -19.60 -9.24
C GLU A 116 5.58 -20.16 -8.06
N ALA A 117 6.54 -19.39 -7.53
CA ALA A 117 7.34 -19.77 -6.36
C ALA A 117 6.49 -19.96 -5.08
N TYR A 118 5.30 -19.35 -5.03
CA TYR A 118 4.32 -19.54 -3.95
C TYR A 118 3.12 -20.40 -4.39
N GLY A 119 3.22 -21.09 -5.53
CA GLY A 119 2.18 -22.00 -6.03
C GLY A 119 0.99 -21.32 -6.72
N TYR A 120 1.13 -20.05 -7.12
CA TYR A 120 0.08 -19.32 -7.85
C TYR A 120 0.39 -19.28 -9.35
N GLU A 121 -0.64 -19.52 -10.16
CA GLU A 121 -0.56 -19.42 -11.61
C GLU A 121 -1.21 -18.11 -12.08
N VAL A 122 -0.40 -17.24 -12.70
CA VAL A 122 -0.88 -15.99 -13.29
C VAL A 122 -1.64 -16.30 -14.59
N SER A 123 -2.72 -15.58 -14.87
CA SER A 123 -3.51 -15.80 -16.07
C SER A 123 -2.71 -15.55 -17.36
N ASP A 124 -2.96 -16.40 -18.36
CA ASP A 124 -2.30 -16.27 -19.66
C ASP A 124 -2.68 -14.99 -20.40
N ASP A 125 -3.89 -14.48 -20.17
CA ASP A 125 -4.30 -13.19 -20.70
C ASP A 125 -3.45 -12.05 -20.15
N LEU A 126 -3.10 -12.06 -18.85
CA LEU A 126 -2.19 -11.06 -18.29
C LEU A 126 -0.77 -11.23 -18.85
N LYS A 127 -0.27 -12.47 -18.96
CA LYS A 127 1.04 -12.73 -19.58
C LYS A 127 1.08 -12.18 -21.01
N ARG A 128 0.03 -12.42 -21.79
CA ARG A 128 -0.12 -11.92 -23.17
C ARG A 128 -0.14 -10.39 -23.21
N VAL A 129 -0.94 -9.74 -22.36
CA VAL A 129 -1.01 -8.27 -22.31
C VAL A 129 0.36 -7.65 -22.09
N PHE A 130 1.15 -8.16 -21.15
CA PHE A 130 2.47 -7.60 -20.82
C PHE A 130 3.62 -8.13 -21.67
N THR A 131 3.33 -8.99 -22.66
CA THR A 131 4.30 -9.45 -23.65
C THR A 131 4.05 -8.82 -25.02
N GLU A 132 2.78 -8.77 -25.45
CA GLU A 132 2.40 -8.34 -26.80
C GLU A 132 1.93 -6.89 -26.87
N TYR A 133 1.14 -6.42 -25.88
CA TYR A 133 0.50 -5.10 -25.96
C TYR A 133 1.23 -4.03 -25.14
N ARG A 134 1.77 -4.40 -23.97
CA ARG A 134 2.42 -3.49 -23.03
C ARG A 134 3.80 -4.01 -22.64
N LYS A 135 4.83 -3.53 -23.35
CA LYS A 135 6.23 -3.78 -22.99
C LYS A 135 6.52 -3.37 -21.55
N THR A 136 7.25 -4.22 -20.83
CA THR A 136 7.65 -4.01 -19.42
C THR A 136 9.02 -3.33 -19.31
N HIS A 137 9.34 -2.77 -18.14
CA HIS A 137 10.65 -2.18 -17.88
C HIS A 137 11.78 -3.19 -18.12
N ASN A 138 11.69 -4.39 -17.55
CA ASN A 138 12.70 -5.44 -17.68
C ASN A 138 12.97 -5.79 -19.15
N GLN A 139 11.94 -6.02 -19.96
CA GLN A 139 12.13 -6.28 -21.39
C GLN A 139 12.75 -5.08 -22.12
N GLY A 140 12.36 -3.86 -21.76
CA GLY A 140 12.97 -2.64 -22.29
C GLY A 140 14.46 -2.52 -22.01
N VAL A 141 14.90 -2.92 -20.81
CA VAL A 141 16.32 -2.94 -20.42
C VAL A 141 17.09 -4.02 -21.18
N PHE A 142 16.57 -5.26 -21.23
CA PHE A 142 17.28 -6.36 -21.87
C PHE A 142 17.38 -6.23 -23.39
N ASP A 143 16.43 -5.56 -24.04
CA ASP A 143 16.48 -5.31 -25.49
C ASP A 143 17.64 -4.38 -25.92
N VAL A 144 18.23 -3.64 -24.98
CA VAL A 144 19.34 -2.70 -25.24
C VAL A 144 20.65 -3.09 -24.54
N TYR A 145 20.66 -4.20 -23.81
CA TYR A 145 21.88 -4.74 -23.21
C TYR A 145 22.72 -5.46 -24.28
N ASN A 146 24.04 -5.36 -24.12
CA ASN A 146 25.03 -5.97 -25.02
C ASN A 146 25.19 -7.47 -24.77
#